data_AF-A0A920NF34-F1
#
_entry.id   AF-A0A920NF34-F1
#
_cell.length_a   1.000
_cell.length_b   1.000
_cell.length_c   1.000
_cell.angle_alpha   90.00
_cell.angle_beta   90.00
_cell.angle_gamma   90.00
#
_symmetry.space_group_name_H-M   'P 1'
#
loop_
_entity.id
_entity.type
_entity.pdbx_description
1 polymer ?
#
loop_
_entity_poly.entity_id
_entity_poly.type
_entity_poly.pdbx_seq_one_letter_code
_entity_poly.pdbx_strand_id
1 'polypeptide(L)' 'MGLIRPRTGKCPVDLRPALTWKAQLSQVKHVASGTGISYGHNYVTTGQEIIGTVPTGYADGYRRHGKKKFY' A
#
# COMPACT_ATOMS: atom_id res chain seq x y z
N MET A 1 -15.62 -20.53 12.20
CA MET A 1 -14.79 -19.59 12.97
C MET A 1 -14.69 -18.27 12.21
N GLY A 2 -15.63 -17.35 12.42
CA GLY A 2 -15.77 -16.12 11.62
C GLY A 2 -15.00 -14.96 12.22
N LEU A 3 -14.22 -14.24 11.41
CA LEU A 3 -13.50 -13.03 11.81
C LEU A 3 -14.49 -11.95 12.28
N ILE A 4 -14.28 -11.45 13.49
CA ILE A 4 -14.99 -10.30 14.05
C ILE A 4 -14.76 -9.11 13.12
N ARG A 5 -15.82 -8.65 12.46
CA ARG A 5 -15.79 -7.41 11.68
C ARG A 5 -15.80 -6.23 12.66
N PRO A 6 -14.89 -5.24 12.54
CA PRO A 6 -14.96 -4.06 13.38
C PRO A 6 -16.28 -3.33 13.10
N ARG A 7 -17.08 -3.12 14.15
CA ARG A 7 -18.27 -2.25 14.09
C ARG A 7 -17.79 -0.81 13.88
N THR A 8 -18.01 -0.25 12.71
CA THR A 8 -17.90 1.20 12.48
C THR A 8 -19.12 1.89 13.12
N GLY A 9 -19.09 2.03 14.43
CA GLY A 9 -19.96 2.97 15.16
C GLY A 9 -19.20 4.29 15.35
N LYS A 10 -19.89 5.43 15.27
CA LYS A 10 -19.31 6.71 15.70
C LYS A 10 -18.97 6.60 17.19
N CYS A 11 -17.70 6.83 17.53
CA CYS A 11 -17.30 6.98 18.92
C CYS A 11 -17.90 8.30 19.44
N PRO A 12 -18.53 8.33 20.63
CA PRO A 12 -19.19 9.53 21.17
C PRO A 12 -18.19 10.63 21.60
N VAL A 13 -16.89 10.40 21.43
CA VAL A 13 -15.80 11.32 21.79
C VAL A 13 -14.96 11.64 20.56
N ASP A 14 -14.41 12.86 20.52
CA ASP A 14 -13.54 13.33 19.45
C ASP A 14 -12.15 12.67 19.56
N LEU A 15 -11.98 11.53 18.88
CA LEU A 15 -10.72 10.79 18.87
C LEU A 15 -9.74 11.43 17.89
N ARG A 16 -8.55 11.77 18.39
CA ARG A 16 -7.41 12.19 17.56
C ARG A 16 -6.52 10.99 17.23
N PRO A 17 -5.99 10.88 16.00
CA PRO A 17 -5.04 9.83 15.65
C PRO A 17 -3.84 9.85 16.60
N ALA A 18 -3.58 8.72 17.27
CA ALA A 18 -2.48 8.61 18.23
C ALA A 18 -1.15 8.15 17.59
N LEU A 19 -1.20 7.60 16.37
CA LEU A 19 -0.04 7.02 15.69
C LEU A 19 -0.01 7.43 14.22
N THR A 20 1.19 7.76 13.74
CA THR A 20 1.49 7.97 12.32
C THR A 20 2.61 7.04 11.90
N TRP A 21 2.43 6.32 10.80
CA TRP A 21 3.47 5.49 10.20
C TRP A 21 4.15 6.26 9.07
N LYS A 22 5.48 6.31 9.09
CA LYS A 22 6.30 7.04 8.13
C LYS A 22 7.31 6.09 7.51
N ALA A 23 7.58 6.25 6.23
CA ALA A 23 8.60 5.52 5.50
C ALA A 23 9.28 6.43 4.47
N GLN A 24 10.43 6.01 3.97
CA GLN A 24 11.17 6.70 2.92
C GLN A 24 11.32 5.78 1.71
N LEU A 25 11.51 6.37 0.53
CA LEU A 25 11.79 5.60 -0.68
C LEU A 25 13.20 5.02 -0.59
N SER A 26 13.33 3.70 -0.78
CA SER A 26 14.62 3.02 -0.90
C SER A 26 15.18 3.09 -2.31
N GLN A 27 14.31 3.21 -3.31
CA GLN A 27 14.69 3.27 -4.72
C GLN A 27 13.69 4.10 -5.52
N VAL A 28 14.20 4.79 -6.56
CA VAL A 28 13.39 5.43 -7.59
C VAL A 28 13.97 5.05 -8.96
N LYS A 29 13.10 4.67 -9.90
CA LYS A 29 13.52 4.33 -11.27
C LYS A 29 12.53 4.82 -12.31
N HIS A 30 13.05 5.21 -13.47
CA HIS A 30 12.24 5.42 -14.68
C HIS A 30 11.97 4.08 -15.34
N VAL A 31 10.72 3.85 -15.72
CA VAL A 31 10.26 2.59 -16.29
C VAL A 31 9.52 2.88 -17.59
N ALA A 32 9.85 2.15 -18.65
CA ALA A 32 9.19 2.27 -19.95
C ALA A 32 7.74 1.73 -19.91
N SER A 33 6.92 2.12 -20.87
CA SER A 33 5.57 1.56 -21.06
C SER A 33 5.62 0.05 -21.29
N GLY A 34 4.59 -0.67 -20.85
CA GLY A 34 4.48 -2.13 -21.00
C GLY A 34 5.30 -2.94 -19.99
N THR A 35 5.89 -2.30 -18.98
CA THR A 35 6.69 -3.00 -17.97
C THR A 35 5.81 -3.48 -16.82
N GLY A 36 5.82 -4.79 -16.56
CA GLY A 36 5.15 -5.38 -15.41
C GLY A 36 5.85 -5.02 -14.10
N ILE A 37 5.11 -4.51 -13.12
CA ILE A 37 5.63 -4.13 -11.80
C ILE A 37 5.33 -5.21 -10.76
N SER A 38 6.34 -5.52 -9.94
CA SER A 38 6.27 -6.51 -8.86
C SER A 38 5.92 -7.92 -9.35
N TYR A 39 5.73 -8.83 -8.41
CA TYR A 39 5.38 -10.22 -8.68
C TYR A 39 3.97 -10.35 -9.26
N GLY A 40 3.82 -11.24 -10.24
CA GLY A 40 2.55 -11.52 -10.89
C GLY A 40 2.05 -10.43 -11.84
N HIS A 41 2.80 -9.32 -12.00
CA HIS A 41 2.54 -8.25 -12.97
C HIS A 41 1.08 -7.81 -13.05
N ASN A 42 0.41 -7.74 -11.91
CA ASN A 42 -0.98 -7.26 -11.81
C ASN A 42 -1.11 -5.77 -12.15
N TYR A 43 0.02 -5.08 -12.25
CA TYR A 43 0.17 -3.76 -12.85
C TYR A 43 1.23 -3.80 -13.93
N VAL A 44 0.91 -3.13 -15.03
CA VAL A 44 1.77 -2.92 -16.18
C VAL A 44 1.72 -1.43 -16.47
N THR A 45 2.87 -0.80 -16.60
CA THR A 45 2.97 0.64 -16.90
C THR A 45 2.26 0.95 -18.22
N THR A 46 1.50 2.04 -18.24
CA THR A 46 0.76 2.48 -19.43
C THR A 46 1.56 3.49 -20.26
N GLY A 47 2.47 4.19 -19.61
CA GLY A 47 3.41 5.12 -20.23
C GLY A 47 4.80 5.00 -19.62
N GLN A 48 5.65 5.98 -19.91
CA GLN A 48 6.88 6.13 -19.15
C GLN A 48 6.53 6.66 -17.75
N GLU A 49 6.89 5.88 -16.73
CA GLU A 49 6.48 6.13 -15.34
C GLU A 49 7.70 6.14 -14.42
N ILE A 50 7.60 6.90 -13.31
CA ILE A 50 8.60 6.91 -12.25
C ILE A 50 8.08 6.04 -11.11
N ILE A 51 8.78 4.95 -10.82
CA ILE A 51 8.38 3.98 -9.80
C ILE A 51 9.28 4.11 -8.59
N GLY A 52 8.66 4.33 -7.42
CA GLY A 52 9.32 4.40 -6.13
C GLY A 52 9.09 3.12 -5.32
N THR A 53 10.15 2.56 -4.74
CA THR A 53 10.06 1.41 -3.83
C THR A 53 10.15 1.89 -2.39
N VAL A 54 9.20 1.44 -1.56
CA VAL A 54 9.20 1.68 -0.12
C VAL A 54 9.65 0.37 0.56
N PRO A 55 10.66 0.38 1.46
CA PRO A 55 11.19 -0.81 2.11
C PRO A 55 10.28 -1.25 3.27
N THR A 56 9.01 -1.52 2.97
CA THR A 56 8.00 -1.94 3.94
C THR A 56 7.17 -3.06 3.36
N GLY A 57 6.84 -4.06 4.16
CA GLY A 57 6.07 -5.21 3.73
C GLY A 57 5.16 -5.78 4.79
N TYR A 58 4.70 -7.00 4.53
CA TYR A 58 3.79 -7.71 5.42
C TYR A 58 4.40 -7.99 6.80
N ALA A 59 5.72 -8.12 6.89
CA ALA A 59 6.44 -8.32 8.15
C ALA A 59 6.31 -7.09 9.07
N ASP A 60 6.17 -5.89 8.49
CA ASP A 60 5.98 -4.63 9.22
C ASP A 60 4.50 -4.38 9.57
N GLY A 61 3.61 -5.33 9.28
CA GLY A 61 2.18 -5.22 9.48
C GLY A 61 1.41 -4.59 8.31
N TYR A 62 2.08 -4.25 7.19
CA TYR A 62 1.41 -3.75 6.00
C TYR A 62 0.71 -4.89 5.23
N ARG A 63 -0.62 -4.91 5.29
CA ARG A 63 -1.41 -6.02 4.73
C ARG A 63 -1.34 -6.04 3.20
N ARG A 64 -1.00 -7.20 2.64
CA ARG A 64 -1.01 -7.47 1.18
C ARG A 64 -2.41 -7.40 0.55
N HIS A 65 -3.47 -7.53 1.35
CA HIS A 65 -4.85 -7.54 0.86
C HIS A 65 -5.50 -6.16 0.93
N GLY A 66 -5.81 -5.59 -0.23
CA GLY A 66 -6.60 -4.37 -0.36
C GLY A 66 -7.01 -4.11 -1.81
N LYS A 67 -8.23 -3.59 -2.03
CA LYS A 67 -8.71 -3.17 -3.36
C LYS A 67 -7.95 -1.94 -3.91
N LYS A 68 -7.13 -1.29 -3.08
CA LYS A 68 -6.26 -0.18 -3.47
C LYS A 68 -4.97 -0.74 -4.06
N LYS A 69 -4.80 -0.50 -5.35
CA LYS A 69 -3.63 -0.87 -6.15
C LYS A 69 -2.47 0.04 -5.78
N PHE A 70 -1.54 -0.46 -4.96
CA PHE A 70 -0.25 0.18 -4.73
C PHE A 70 0.80 -0.67 -5.46
N TYR A 71 1.34 -0.13 -6.56
CA TYR A 71 2.42 -0.70 -7.36
C TYR A 71 3.52 0.33 -7.52
#